data_AF-A0A358SR45-F1
#
_entry.id   AF-A0A358SR45-F1
#
_cell.length_a   1.000
_cell.length_b   1.000
_cell.length_c   1.000
_cell.angle_alpha   90.00
_cell.angle_beta   90.00
_cell.angle_gamma   90.00
#
_symmetry.space_group_name_H-M   'P 1'
#
loop_
_entity.id
_entity.type
_entity.pdbx_description
1 polymer ?
#
loop_
_entity_poly.entity_id
_entity_poly.type
_entity_poly.pdbx_seq_one_letter_code
_entity_poly.pdbx_strand_id
1 'polypeptide(L)'
;MDIYEALYTTRAMRRVRPDPVPLDVQERILDAAIRAPSGGNTQHWRFLLVDDPAVKAQLGPLYRDAMSQLWAGPYRDRIERAGAAPGDSQSAAMLRVVKSA
;
A
#
# COMPACT_ATOMS: atom_id res chain seq x y z
N MET A 1 11.24 -16.15 11.97
CA MET A 1 11.01 -14.72 12.22
C MET A 1 10.17 -14.58 13.46
N ASP A 2 10.63 -13.80 14.43
CA ASP A 2 9.83 -13.44 15.59
C ASP A 2 8.93 -12.21 15.30
N ILE A 3 8.06 -11.87 16.24
CA ILE A 3 7.11 -10.76 16.05
C ILE A 3 7.79 -9.39 15.94
N TYR A 4 8.90 -9.15 16.64
CA TYR A 4 9.60 -7.87 16.61
C TYR A 4 10.34 -7.69 15.29
N GLU A 5 11.00 -8.75 14.81
CA GLU A 5 11.61 -8.78 13.50
C GLU A 5 10.57 -8.48 12.41
N ALA A 6 9.40 -9.13 12.47
CA ALA A 6 8.31 -8.88 11.52
C ALA A 6 7.88 -7.41 11.51
N LEU A 7 7.63 -6.84 12.69
CA LEU A 7 7.12 -5.47 12.83
C LEU A 7 8.16 -4.43 12.40
N TYR A 8 9.43 -4.58 12.77
CA TYR A 8 10.46 -3.59 12.49
C TYR A 8 10.99 -3.65 11.06
N THR A 9 10.81 -4.77 10.37
CA THR A 9 11.27 -4.95 8.98
C THR A 9 10.16 -4.77 7.95
N THR A 10 8.88 -4.78 8.34
CA THR A 10 7.77 -4.55 7.41
C THR A 10 7.92 -3.19 6.69
N ARG A 11 7.74 -3.18 5.37
CA ARG A 11 7.81 -1.99 4.52
C ARG A 11 6.58 -1.90 3.61
N ALA A 12 6.22 -0.67 3.25
CA ALA A 12 5.25 -0.44 2.18
C ALA A 12 5.87 -0.79 0.82
N MET A 13 5.54 -1.98 0.31
CA MET A 13 6.02 -2.50 -0.97
C MET A 13 5.23 -1.89 -2.13
N ARG A 14 5.94 -1.48 -3.19
CA ARG A 14 5.33 -0.87 -4.40
C ARG A 14 5.58 -1.68 -5.67
N ARG A 15 6.48 -2.67 -5.60
CA ARG A 15 6.78 -3.60 -6.69
C ARG A 15 6.71 -4.99 -6.11
N VAL A 16 5.81 -5.80 -6.67
CA VAL A 16 5.58 -7.18 -6.27
C VAL A 16 5.79 -8.08 -7.49
N ARG A 17 6.09 -9.35 -7.25
CA ARG A 17 6.16 -10.33 -8.33
C ARG A 17 4.76 -10.55 -8.94
N PRO A 18 4.68 -10.97 -10.21
CA PRO A 18 3.39 -11.26 -10.85
C PRO A 18 2.75 -12.56 -10.35
N ASP A 19 3.50 -13.39 -9.60
CA ASP A 19 3.01 -14.66 -9.07
C ASP A 19 1.76 -14.43 -8.18
N PRO A 20 0.70 -15.22 -8.37
CA PRO A 20 -0.46 -15.14 -7.49
C PRO A 20 -0.10 -15.56 -6.06
N VAL A 21 -0.79 -14.99 -5.08
CA VAL A 21 -0.69 -15.43 -3.69
C VAL A 21 -1.45 -16.76 -3.57
N PRO A 22 -0.84 -17.85 -3.08
CA PRO A 22 -1.53 -19.13 -2.89
C PRO A 22 -2.77 -18.99 -2.00
N LEU A 23 -3.83 -19.74 -2.29
CA LEU A 23 -5.12 -19.62 -1.60
C LEU A 23 -5.00 -19.86 -0.09
N ASP A 24 -4.24 -20.87 0.33
CA ASP A 24 -3.99 -21.18 1.74
C ASP A 24 -3.30 -20.03 2.48
N VAL A 25 -2.45 -19.27 1.79
CA VAL A 25 -1.81 -18.07 2.33
C VAL A 25 -2.84 -16.94 2.47
N GLN A 26 -3.72 -16.76 1.49
CA GLN A 26 -4.80 -15.76 1.56
C GLN A 26 -5.75 -16.04 2.72
N GLU A 27 -6.15 -17.31 2.92
CA GLU A 27 -6.99 -17.76 4.03
C GLU A 27 -6.34 -17.45 5.38
N ARG A 28 -5.04 -17.76 5.54
CA ARG A 28 -4.29 -17.46 6.77
C ARG A 28 -4.19 -15.96 7.06
N ILE A 29 -4.08 -15.12 6.02
CA ILE A 29 -4.08 -13.66 6.18
C ILE A 29 -5.43 -13.18 6.70
N LEU A 30 -6.53 -13.68 6.14
CA LEU A 30 -7.87 -13.30 6.59
C LEU A 30 -8.20 -13.80 7.99
N ASP A 31 -7.80 -15.04 8.32
CA ASP A 31 -7.93 -15.59 9.66
C ASP A 31 -7.23 -14.70 10.69
N ALA A 32 -6.02 -14.22 10.39
CA ALA A 32 -5.33 -13.25 11.24
C ALA A 32 -6.08 -11.90 11.32
N ALA A 33 -6.58 -11.39 10.19
CA ALA A 33 -7.25 -10.08 10.11
C ALA A 33 -8.51 -10.00 10.99
N ILE A 34 -9.34 -11.05 11.02
CA ILE A 34 -10.60 -11.04 11.79
C ILE A 34 -10.40 -11.10 13.31
N ARG A 35 -9.19 -11.40 13.79
CA ARG A 35 -8.83 -11.42 15.22
C ARG A 35 -8.43 -10.04 15.75
N ALA A 36 -8.40 -9.02 14.90
CA ALA A 36 -8.19 -7.64 15.34
C ALA A 36 -9.24 -7.24 16.39
N PRO A 37 -8.89 -6.43 17.40
CA PRO A 37 -9.86 -5.93 18.35
C PRO A 37 -10.89 -5.06 17.65
N SER A 38 -12.18 -5.21 18.00
CA SER A 38 -13.25 -4.33 17.53
C SER A 38 -14.13 -3.87 18.69
N GLY A 39 -14.44 -2.58 18.74
CA GLY A 39 -15.28 -2.00 19.80
C GLY A 39 -16.65 -2.69 19.82
N GLY A 40 -17.06 -3.19 20.99
CA GLY A 40 -18.30 -3.97 21.14
C GLY A 40 -18.34 -5.25 20.32
N ASN A 41 -17.19 -5.75 19.86
CA ASN A 41 -17.06 -6.87 18.92
C ASN A 41 -17.89 -6.70 17.62
N THR A 42 -18.07 -5.46 17.17
CA THR A 42 -18.93 -5.13 16.01
C THR A 42 -18.44 -5.70 14.69
N GLN A 43 -17.13 -5.95 14.53
CA GLN A 43 -16.56 -6.60 13.34
C GLN A 43 -17.02 -5.96 12.01
N HIS A 44 -17.11 -4.62 11.97
CA HIS A 44 -17.57 -3.83 10.82
C HIS A 44 -16.55 -3.77 9.66
N TRP A 45 -15.88 -4.88 9.36
CA TRP A 45 -15.02 -5.06 8.20
C TRP A 45 -15.70 -5.94 7.15
N ARG A 46 -15.34 -5.70 5.90
CA ARG A 46 -15.63 -6.55 4.75
C ARG A 46 -14.34 -6.67 3.95
N PHE A 47 -14.02 -7.88 3.53
CA PHE A 47 -12.83 -8.15 2.73
C PHE A 47 -13.26 -8.61 1.33
N LEU A 48 -12.61 -8.07 0.31
CA LEU A 48 -12.79 -8.46 -1.09
C LEU A 48 -11.41 -8.87 -1.61
N LEU A 49 -11.28 -10.12 -2.02
CA LEU A 49 -10.03 -10.65 -2.58
C LEU A 49 -10.19 -10.68 -4.09
N VAL A 50 -9.33 -9.91 -4.77
CA VAL A 50 -9.44 -9.66 -6.21
C VAL A 50 -8.24 -10.27 -6.91
N ASP A 51 -8.35 -11.55 -7.25
CA ASP A 51 -7.28 -12.29 -7.94
C ASP A 51 -7.35 -12.15 -9.46
N ASP A 52 -8.56 -11.91 -10.00
CA ASP A 52 -8.80 -11.77 -11.45
C ASP A 52 -7.97 -10.61 -12.04
N PRO A 53 -7.03 -10.90 -12.96
CA PRO A 53 -6.25 -9.87 -13.66
C PRO A 53 -7.11 -8.84 -14.39
N ALA A 54 -8.27 -9.23 -14.94
CA ALA A 54 -9.15 -8.33 -15.67
C ALA A 54 -9.79 -7.29 -14.73
N VAL A 55 -10.23 -7.72 -13.55
CA VAL A 55 -10.76 -6.79 -12.53
C VAL A 55 -9.65 -5.88 -12.01
N LYS A 56 -8.45 -6.43 -11.73
CA LYS A 56 -7.29 -5.62 -11.33
C LYS A 56 -6.91 -4.58 -12.39
N ALA A 57 -7.00 -4.94 -13.67
CA ALA A 57 -6.72 -4.02 -14.78
C ALA A 57 -7.71 -2.84 -14.83
N GLN A 58 -8.95 -3.02 -14.36
CA GLN A 58 -9.92 -1.94 -14.22
C GLN A 58 -9.67 -1.06 -12.99
N LEU A 59 -9.22 -1.65 -11.87
CA LEU A 59 -8.90 -0.91 -10.64
C LEU A 59 -7.62 -0.06 -10.75
N GLY A 60 -6.61 -0.55 -11.47
CA GLY A 60 -5.31 0.11 -11.61
C GLY A 60 -5.37 1.58 -12.07
N PRO A 61 -6.11 1.91 -13.15
CA PRO A 61 -6.32 3.29 -13.59
C PRO A 61 -6.96 4.20 -12.52
N LEU A 62 -7.98 3.70 -11.80
CA LEU A 62 -8.66 4.46 -10.74
C LEU A 62 -7.71 4.79 -9.59
N TYR A 63 -6.88 3.82 -9.20
CA TYR A 63 -5.85 4.04 -8.20
C TYR A 63 -4.83 5.09 -8.64
N ARG A 64 -4.34 5.02 -9.89
CA ARG A 64 -3.39 6.02 -10.43
C ARG A 64 -3.97 7.41 -10.49
N ASP A 65 -5.25 7.54 -10.86
CA ASP A 65 -5.94 8.83 -10.85
C ASP A 65 -6.02 9.40 -9.42
N ALA A 66 -6.46 8.62 -8.44
CA ALA A 66 -6.49 9.03 -7.04
C ALA A 66 -5.10 9.44 -6.50
N MET A 67 -4.05 8.72 -6.89
CA MET A 67 -2.67 9.09 -6.55
C MET A 67 -2.25 10.42 -7.21
N SER A 68 -2.63 10.66 -8.47
CA SER A 68 -2.35 11.92 -9.15
C SER A 68 -3.01 13.10 -8.45
N GLN A 69 -4.26 12.94 -8.00
CA GLN A 69 -5.00 13.95 -7.25
C GLN A 69 -4.36 14.21 -5.88
N LEU A 70 -3.93 13.15 -5.20
CA LEU A 70 -3.23 13.27 -3.91
C LEU A 70 -1.95 14.09 -4.06
N TRP A 71 -1.16 13.84 -5.11
CA TRP A 71 0.07 14.57 -5.40
C TRP A 71 -0.16 16.01 -5.83
N ALA A 72 -1.20 16.26 -6.63
CA ALA A 72 -1.56 17.60 -7.09
C ALA A 72 -2.24 18.46 -6.01
N GLY A 73 -2.82 17.82 -4.99
CA GLY A 73 -3.50 18.47 -3.87
C GLY A 73 -2.65 18.47 -2.60
N PRO A 74 -3.01 17.70 -1.55
CA PRO A 74 -2.40 17.82 -0.23
C PRO A 74 -0.88 17.61 -0.17
N TYR A 75 -0.28 16.95 -1.16
CA TYR A 75 1.16 16.66 -1.19
C TYR A 75 1.97 17.61 -2.08
N ARG A 76 1.33 18.55 -2.78
CA ARG A 76 1.98 19.43 -3.77
C ARG A 76 3.24 20.09 -3.20
N ASP A 77 3.09 20.86 -2.13
CA ASP A 77 4.19 21.63 -1.52
C ASP A 77 5.33 20.72 -1.02
N ARG A 78 5.01 19.49 -0.62
CA ARG A 78 6.01 18.51 -0.19
C ARG A 78 6.81 17.98 -1.38
N ILE A 79 6.14 17.74 -2.51
CA ILE A 79 6.77 17.25 -3.74
C ILE A 79 7.62 18.36 -4.37
N GLU A 80 7.11 19.59 -4.42
CA GLU A 80 7.84 20.74 -4.94
C GLU A 80 9.12 21.02 -4.14
N ARG A 81 9.04 21.02 -2.80
CA ARG A 81 10.23 21.13 -1.94
C ARG A 81 11.23 20.01 -2.18
N ALA A 82 10.75 18.78 -2.34
CA ALA A 82 11.62 17.65 -2.64
C ALA A 82 12.31 17.80 -4.01
N GLY A 83 11.62 18.35 -5.01
CA GLY A 83 12.18 18.67 -6.33
C GLY A 83 13.19 19.81 -6.31
N ALA A 84 13.04 20.78 -5.40
CA ALA A 84 13.97 21.89 -5.24
C ALA A 84 15.30 21.50 -4.56
N ALA A 85 15.29 20.42 -3.77
CA ALA A 85 16.47 19.93 -3.04
C ALA A 85 16.69 18.41 -3.19
N PRO A 86 16.87 17.87 -4.41
CA PRO A 86 16.89 16.43 -4.65
C PRO A 86 18.10 15.71 -4.03
N GLY A 87 19.15 16.44 -3.65
CA GLY A 87 20.33 15.90 -2.95
C GLY A 87 20.10 15.64 -1.46
N ASP A 88 19.04 16.20 -0.87
CA ASP A 88 18.66 15.86 0.51
C ASP A 88 18.04 14.45 0.57
N SER A 89 18.40 13.70 1.60
CA SER A 89 17.99 12.31 1.79
C SER A 89 16.47 12.11 1.89
N GLN A 90 15.77 13.04 2.55
CA GLN A 90 14.31 12.96 2.70
C GLN A 90 13.62 13.31 1.38
N SER A 91 14.14 14.32 0.68
CA SER A 91 13.69 14.74 -0.64
C SER A 91 13.87 13.62 -1.67
N ALA A 92 15.05 12.99 -1.72
CA ALA A 92 15.30 11.83 -2.58
C ALA A 92 14.39 10.63 -2.25
N ALA A 93 14.08 10.39 -0.98
CA ALA A 93 13.12 9.36 -0.59
C ALA A 93 11.70 9.69 -1.08
N MET A 94 11.25 10.94 -0.92
CA MET A 94 9.94 11.40 -1.39
C MET A 94 9.80 11.26 -2.91
N LEU A 95 10.80 11.70 -3.67
CA LEU A 95 10.78 11.59 -5.14
C LEU A 95 10.74 10.13 -5.62
N ARG A 96 11.42 9.19 -4.91
CA ARG A 96 11.31 7.75 -5.21
C ARG A 96 9.89 7.22 -4.97
N VAL A 97 9.21 7.69 -3.92
CA VAL A 97 7.82 7.34 -3.65
C VAL A 97 6.90 7.83 -4.76
N VAL A 98 7.06 9.08 -5.20
CA VAL A 98 6.27 9.64 -6.32
C VAL A 98 6.50 8.85 -7.60
N LYS A 99 7.76 8.53 -7.95
CA LYS A 99 8.07 7.76 -9.18
C LYS A 99 7.53 6.31 -9.17
N SER A 100 7.06 5.80 -8.04
CA SER A 100 6.71 4.39 -7.87
C SER A 100 5.21 4.10 -7.76
N ALA A 101 4.35 5.12 -7.85
CA ALA A 101 2.92 4.90 -8.08
C ALA A 101 2.59 5.02 -9.57
#